data_AF-A0A537AER7-F1
#
_entry.id   AF-A0A537AER7-F1
#
_cell.length_a   1.000
_cell.length_b   1.000
_cell.length_c   1.000
_cell.angle_alpha   90.00
_cell.angle_beta   90.00
_cell.angle_gamma   90.00
#
_symmetry.space_group_name_H-M   'P 1'
#
loop_
_entity.id
_entity.type
_entity.pdbx_description
1 polymer ?
#
loop_
_entity_poly.entity_id
_entity_poly.type
_entity_poly.pdbx_seq_one_letter_code
_entity_poly.pdbx_strand_id
1 'polypeptide(L)' 'MADPNKTKVTILTGTYRIKGYIELMPGARVTDYMVEAKDFIAVTEAEVWELGDRKVMKAPFLNVSRHHIQIITPGH' A
#
# COMPACT_ATOMS: atom_id res chain seq x y z
N MET A 1 12.56 11.40 -12.21
CA MET A 1 12.78 11.80 -10.81
C MET A 1 11.78 11.03 -9.98
N ALA A 2 12.21 10.31 -8.95
CA ALA A 2 11.27 9.71 -8.00
C ALA A 2 10.56 10.85 -7.28
N ASP A 3 9.24 10.82 -7.26
CA ASP A 3 8.43 11.78 -6.52
C ASP A 3 8.80 11.67 -5.03
N PRO A 4 9.30 12.74 -4.39
CA PRO A 4 9.82 12.68 -3.02
C PRO A 4 8.77 12.26 -1.99
N ASN A 5 7.48 12.32 -2.34
CA ASN A 5 6.38 11.98 -1.45
C ASN A 5 5.87 10.55 -1.64
N LYS A 6 6.36 9.81 -2.65
CA LYS A 6 5.99 8.41 -2.86
C LYS A 6 6.77 7.48 -1.93
N THR A 7 6.04 6.84 -1.03
CA THR A 7 6.59 5.81 -0.15
C THR A 7 6.19 4.44 -0.66
N LYS A 8 7.18 3.62 -1.02
CA LYS A 8 6.95 2.21 -1.36
C LYS A 8 6.41 1.49 -0.12
N VAL A 9 5.40 0.65 -0.29
CA VAL A 9 4.81 -0.12 0.80
C VAL A 9 4.60 -1.58 0.41
N THR A 10 4.66 -2.43 1.42
CA THR A 10 4.09 -3.78 1.36
C THR A 10 2.92 -3.84 2.33
N ILE A 11 1.76 -4.23 1.82
CA ILE A 11 0.52 -4.40 2.56
C ILE A 11 0.17 -5.89 2.57
N LEU A 12 -0.09 -6.44 3.75
CA LEU A 12 -0.57 -7.80 3.95
C LEU A 12 -2.03 -7.73 4.41
N THR A 13 -2.86 -8.45 3.66
CA THR A 13 -4.27 -8.70 3.97
C THR A 13 -4.42 -10.19 4.28
N GLY A 14 -5.63 -10.63 4.64
CA GLY A 14 -5.88 -12.04 4.94
C GLY A 14 -5.55 -13.01 3.79
N THR A 15 -5.62 -12.56 2.54
CA THR A 15 -5.44 -13.44 1.35
C THR A 15 -4.44 -12.91 0.33
N TYR A 16 -4.03 -11.64 0.44
CA TYR A 16 -3.18 -10.98 -0.55
C TYR A 16 -2.02 -10.22 0.07
N ARG A 17 -0.90 -10.25 -0.65
CA ARG A 17 0.24 -9.34 -0.49
C ARG A 17 0.18 -8.30 -1.60
N ILE A 18 0.01 -7.03 -1.24
CA ILE A 18 -0.03 -5.90 -2.17
C ILE A 18 1.28 -5.13 -2.04
N LYS A 19 1.97 -4.89 -3.16
CA LYS A 19 3.15 -4.02 -3.25
C LYS A 19 2.80 -2.81 -4.10
N GLY A 20 3.27 -1.63 -3.74
CA GLY A 20 3.02 -0.41 -4.51
C GLY A 20 3.53 0.82 -3.78
N TYR A 21 2.96 1.98 -4.06
CA TYR A 21 3.32 3.24 -3.42
C TYR A 21 2.10 3.94 -2.84
N ILE A 22 2.25 4.51 -1.65
CA ILE A 22 1.35 5.51 -1.10
C ILE A 22 2.02 6.88 -1.16
N GLU A 23 1.21 7.93 -1.14
CA GLU A 23 1.70 9.30 -1.02
C GLU A 23 1.64 9.72 0.44
N LEU A 24 2.77 10.15 0.99
CA LEU A 24 2.88 10.67 2.34
C LEU A 24 3.17 12.16 2.29
N MET A 25 2.56 12.91 3.22
CA MET A 25 2.98 14.28 3.47
C MET A 25 4.46 14.29 3.88
N PRO A 26 5.24 15.31 3.48
CA PRO A 26 6.65 15.42 3.88
C PRO A 26 6.84 15.27 5.39
N GLY A 27 7.68 14.33 5.80
CA GLY A 27 7.97 14.05 7.22
C GLY A 27 6.93 13.18 7.95
N ALA A 28 5.81 12.82 7.32
CA ALA A 28 4.83 11.92 7.92
C ALA A 28 5.31 10.47 7.90
N ARG A 29 4.96 9.70 8.94
CA ARG A 29 5.21 8.25 8.98
C ARG A 29 4.01 7.49 8.44
N VAL A 30 4.25 6.25 8.00
CA VAL A 30 3.16 5.32 7.60
C VAL A 30 2.15 5.15 8.74
N THR A 31 2.58 5.13 10.00
CA THR A 31 1.68 5.04 11.15
C THR A 31 0.73 6.24 11.24
N ASP A 32 1.25 7.45 11.05
CA ASP A 32 0.47 8.69 11.14
C ASP A 32 -0.56 8.72 9.99
N TYR A 33 -0.13 8.36 8.78
CA TYR A 33 -1.01 8.19 7.62
C TYR A 33 -2.16 7.20 7.87
N MET A 34 -1.87 6.04 8.47
CA MET A 34 -2.90 5.01 8.72
C MET A 34 -3.90 5.39 9.81
N VAL A 35 -3.48 6.21 10.78
CA VAL A 35 -4.36 6.75 11.82
C VAL A 35 -5.36 7.74 11.22
N GLU A 36 -4.90 8.59 10.31
CA GLU A 36 -5.73 9.64 9.67
C GLU A 36 -6.50 9.17 8.44
N ALA A 37 -6.12 8.03 7.85
CA ALA A 37 -6.73 7.50 6.64
C ALA A 37 -8.24 7.22 6.81
N LYS A 38 -8.99 7.48 5.73
CA LYS A 38 -10.39 7.06 5.59
C LYS A 38 -10.50 5.53 5.48
N ASP A 39 -11.70 5.03 5.18
CA ASP A 39 -11.94 3.58 5.04
C ASP A 39 -11.14 2.90 3.93
N PHE A 40 -10.59 3.69 3.00
CA PHE A 40 -9.74 3.20 1.92
C PHE A 40 -8.49 4.06 1.77
N ILE A 41 -7.39 3.40 1.40
CA ILE A 41 -6.12 4.04 1.06
C ILE A 41 -5.81 3.84 -0.43
N ALA A 42 -5.23 4.85 -1.06
CA ALA A 42 -4.81 4.80 -2.44
C ALA A 42 -3.41 4.18 -2.56
N VAL A 43 -3.28 3.13 -3.36
CA VAL A 43 -2.01 2.50 -3.70
C VAL A 43 -1.78 2.64 -5.20
N THR A 44 -0.69 3.29 -5.57
CA THR A 44 -0.28 3.47 -6.97
C THR A 44 0.75 2.43 -7.38
N GLU A 45 0.78 2.13 -8.69
CA GLU A 45 1.66 1.11 -9.29
C GLU A 45 1.55 -0.24 -8.56
N ALA A 46 0.33 -0.59 -8.16
CA ALA A 46 0.01 -1.71 -7.32
C ALA A 46 0.23 -3.04 -8.04
N GLU A 47 0.87 -3.97 -7.34
CA GLU A 47 0.97 -5.38 -7.70
C GLU A 47 0.32 -6.21 -6.59
N VAL A 48 -0.72 -6.97 -6.95
CA VAL A 48 -1.44 -7.83 -6.02
C VAL A 48 -0.99 -9.27 -6.25
N TRP A 49 -0.57 -9.91 -5.17
CA TRP A 49 -0.11 -11.29 -5.13
C TRP A 49 -0.99 -12.07 -4.14
N GLU A 50 -1.28 -13.33 -4.43
CA GLU A 50 -1.79 -14.25 -3.41
C GLU A 50 -0.70 -14.56 -2.37
N LEU A 51 -1.04 -15.25 -1.29
CA LEU A 51 -0.07 -15.68 -0.27
C LEU A 51 1.01 -16.63 -0.80
N GLY A 52 0.78 -17.30 -1.93
CA GLY A 52 1.84 -17.94 -2.70
C GLY A 52 2.67 -16.93 -3.50
N ASP A 53 3.14 -17.33 -4.68
CA ASP A 53 3.88 -16.44 -5.60
C ASP A 53 3.16 -16.22 -6.93
N ARG A 54 1.82 -16.38 -6.91
CA ARG A 54 0.98 -16.05 -8.06
C ARG A 54 0.62 -14.57 -8.04
N LYS A 55 1.03 -13.85 -9.08
CA LYS A 55 0.57 -12.48 -9.34
C LYS A 55 -0.88 -12.53 -9.81
N VAL A 56 -1.76 -11.85 -9.09
CA VAL A 56 -3.20 -11.78 -9.40
C VAL A 56 -3.45 -10.67 -10.41
N MET A 57 -2.90 -9.48 -10.16
CA MET A 57 -3.08 -8.31 -11.02
C MET A 57 -1.99 -7.27 -10.83
N LYS A 58 -1.86 -6.40 -11.83
CA LYS A 58 -1.11 -5.14 -11.75
C LYS A 58 -2.05 -4.00 -12.14
N ALA A 59 -2.07 -2.92 -11.38
CA ALA A 59 -2.92 -1.77 -11.66
C ALA A 59 -2.16 -0.45 -11.41
N PRO A 60 -2.39 0.59 -12.23
CA PRO A 60 -1.80 1.90 -11.99
C PRO A 60 -2.30 2.54 -10.69
N PHE A 61 -3.53 2.20 -10.28
CA PHE A 61 -4.18 2.67 -9.06
C PHE A 61 -5.05 1.54 -8.49
N LEU A 62 -4.98 1.35 -7.17
CA LEU A 62 -5.77 0.39 -6.42
C LEU A 62 -6.25 1.04 -5.12
N ASN A 63 -7.56 1.00 -4.89
CA ASN A 63 -8.14 1.44 -3.64
C ASN A 63 -8.22 0.26 -2.67
N VAL A 64 -7.48 0.33 -1.56
CA VAL A 64 -7.36 -0.76 -0.59
C VAL A 64 -8.16 -0.43 0.67
N SER A 65 -9.08 -1.31 1.05
CA SER A 65 -9.87 -1.15 2.27
C SER A 65 -8.96 -1.22 3.50
N ARG A 66 -8.94 -0.17 4.31
CA ARG A 66 -8.16 -0.08 5.54
C ARG A 66 -8.56 -1.15 6.57
N HIS A 67 -9.85 -1.49 6.60
CA HIS A 67 -10.42 -2.52 7.49
C HIS A 67 -9.89 -3.93 7.21
N HIS A 68 -9.32 -4.18 6.02
CA HIS A 68 -8.75 -5.47 5.63
C HIS A 68 -7.21 -5.49 5.65
N ILE A 69 -6.58 -4.38 6.03
CA ILE A 69 -5.13 -4.31 6.19
C ILE A 69 -4.78 -4.90 7.56
N GLN A 70 -4.07 -6.02 7.55
CA GLN A 70 -3.52 -6.62 8.76
C GLN A 70 -2.16 -6.02 9.10
N ILE A 71 -1.32 -5.82 8.08
CA ILE A 71 0.02 -5.24 8.23
C ILE A 71 0.27 -4.29 7.05
N ILE A 72 0.86 -3.13 7.32
CA ILE A 72 1.46 -2.25 6.32
C ILE A 72 2.85 -1.85 6.82
N THR A 73 3.83 -1.95 5.92
CA THR A 73 5.20 -1.54 6.21
C THR A 73 5.76 -0.74 5.03
N PRO A 74 6.61 0.27 5.27
CA PRO A 74 7.50 0.78 4.24
C PRO A 74 8.25 -0.39 3.58
N GLY A 75 8.30 -0.39 2.25
CA GLY A 75 9.05 -1.37 1.48
C GLY A 75 10.52 -0.95 1.35
N HIS A 76 11.43 -1.91 1.50
CA HIS A 76 12.83 -1.79 1.10
C HIS A 76 12.99 -1.95 -0.43
#